data_AF-A0A1G5BIW8-F1
#
_entry.id   AF-A0A1G5BIW8-F1
#
_cell.length_a   1.000
_cell.length_b   1.000
_cell.length_c   1.000
_cell.angle_alpha   90.00
_cell.angle_beta   90.00
_cell.angle_gamma   90.00
#
_symmetry.space_group_name_H-M   'P 1'
#
loop_
_entity.id
_entity.type
_entity.pdbx_description
1 polymer ?
#
loop_
_entity_poly.entity_id
_entity_poly.type
_entity_poly.pdbx_seq_one_letter_code
_entity_poly.pdbx_strand_id
1 'polypeptide(L)'
;MKFKLTLALMSIFMLAGSFSYASFPVERNIVTTVNATTNIEETETVLSSPAAVDWSEDQTIAFVLWIIPITGFLAGHRWFLGSPWYWNLAFILTGGFFLVGWIIDGIDIITGRYPGL
;
A
#
# COMPACT_ATOMS: atom_id res chain seq x y z
N MET A 1 12.23 26.85 -21.37
CA MET A 1 10.86 27.17 -20.86
C MET A 1 10.25 26.07 -19.99
N LYS A 2 10.60 24.78 -20.19
CA LYS A 2 10.01 23.64 -19.46
C LYS A 2 10.32 23.60 -17.96
N PHE A 3 11.55 23.95 -17.54
CA PHE A 3 11.96 23.95 -16.12
C PHE A 3 11.18 24.95 -15.25
N LYS A 4 10.77 26.09 -15.83
CA LYS A 4 9.97 27.10 -15.10
C LYS A 4 8.55 26.60 -14.86
N LEU A 5 7.99 25.87 -15.81
CA LEU A 5 6.65 25.28 -15.70
C LEU A 5 6.62 24.16 -14.66
N THR A 6 7.63 23.28 -14.65
CA THR A 6 7.74 22.20 -13.67
C THR A 6 7.91 22.74 -12.25
N LEU A 7 8.70 23.80 -12.08
CA LEU A 7 8.93 24.41 -10.77
C LEU A 7 7.66 25.10 -10.24
N ALA A 8 6.89 25.77 -11.10
CA ALA A 8 5.61 26.38 -10.75
C ALA A 8 4.52 25.36 -10.40
N LEU A 9 4.53 24.20 -11.08
CA LEU A 9 3.56 23.14 -10.78
C LEU A 9 3.86 22.46 -9.43
N MET A 10 5.15 22.27 -9.10
CA MET A 10 5.56 21.67 -7.82
C MET A 10 5.29 22.60 -6.63
N SER A 11 5.43 23.92 -6.80
CA SER A 11 5.11 24.88 -5.73
C SER A 11 3.61 24.96 -5.43
N ILE A 12 2.76 24.86 -6.45
CA ILE A 12 1.30 24.80 -6.27
C ILE A 12 0.88 23.52 -5.53
N PHE A 13 1.48 22.38 -5.87
CA PHE A 13 1.21 21.11 -5.19
C PHE A 13 1.60 21.13 -3.71
N MET A 14 2.75 21.73 -3.38
CA MET A 14 3.22 21.88 -1.99
C MET A 14 2.36 22.85 -1.17
N LEU A 15 1.76 23.87 -1.79
CA LEU A 15 0.87 24.82 -1.10
C LEU A 15 -0.53 24.23 -0.82
N ALA A 16 -1.01 23.33 -1.67
CA ALA A 16 -2.33 22.70 -1.54
C ALA A 16 -2.31 21.43 -0.67
N GLY A 17 -1.14 20.89 -0.37
CA GLY A 17 -0.99 19.71 0.48
C GLY A 17 -1.38 20.00 1.94
N SER A 18 -2.41 19.34 2.45
CA SER A 18 -2.74 19.38 3.88
C SER A 18 -1.90 18.34 4.61
N PHE A 19 -1.03 18.78 5.54
CA PHE A 19 -0.28 17.86 6.41
C PHE A 19 -1.20 17.38 7.54
N SER A 20 -1.55 16.08 7.55
CA SER A 20 -2.32 15.47 8.63
C SER A 20 -1.40 15.17 9.82
N TYR A 21 -1.59 15.88 10.95
CA TYR A 21 -0.91 15.59 12.21
C TYR A 21 -1.82 14.77 13.10
N ALA A 22 -1.41 13.54 13.41
CA ALA A 22 -2.02 12.76 14.48
C ALA A 22 -1.21 12.96 15.76
N SER A 23 -1.79 13.62 16.76
CA SER A 23 -1.23 13.71 18.11
C SER A 23 -2.22 13.07 19.08
N PHE A 24 -1.88 11.87 19.55
CA PHE A 24 -2.64 11.18 20.58
C PHE A 24 -2.01 11.45 21.95
N PRO A 25 -2.80 11.83 22.97
CA PRO A 25 -2.30 11.94 24.34
C PRO A 25 -1.78 10.57 24.82
N VAL A 26 -0.52 10.52 25.26
CA VAL A 26 0.04 9.32 25.89
C VAL A 26 -0.06 9.48 27.41
N GLU A 27 -1.02 8.79 28.03
CA GLU A 27 -1.08 8.64 29.48
C GLU A 27 0.05 7.73 29.94
N ARG A 28 1.00 8.26 30.71
CA ARG A 28 2.05 7.45 31.33
C ARG A 28 1.48 6.79 32.58
N ASN A 29 1.14 5.51 32.50
CA ASN A 29 0.89 4.73 33.70
C ASN A 29 2.23 4.48 34.41
N ILE A 30 2.37 4.97 35.65
CA ILE A 30 3.56 4.73 36.46
C ILE A 30 3.48 3.27 36.95
N VAL A 31 4.23 2.39 36.28
CA VAL A 31 4.31 0.97 36.63
C VAL A 31 4.87 0.82 38.03
N THR A 32 4.03 0.43 38.98
CA THR A 32 4.48 -0.18 40.23
C THR A 32 4.82 -1.63 39.93
N THR A 33 6.09 -2.00 40.03
CA THR A 33 6.58 -3.36 39.81
C THR A 33 5.93 -4.32 40.80
N VAL A 34 5.07 -5.21 40.30
CA VAL A 34 4.71 -6.46 40.98
C VAL A 34 5.21 -7.59 40.09
N ASN A 35 6.20 -8.32 40.60
CA ASN A 35 6.70 -9.54 39.99
C ASN A 35 5.58 -10.58 39.87
N ALA A 36 5.18 -10.91 38.66
CA ALA A 36 4.46 -12.14 38.36
C ALA A 36 5.09 -12.78 37.12
N THR A 37 5.91 -13.79 37.36
CA THR A 37 6.43 -14.70 36.34
C THR A 37 5.26 -15.37 35.63
N THR A 38 5.04 -15.06 34.36
CA THR A 38 4.07 -15.75 33.51
C THR A 38 4.78 -16.16 32.23
N ASN A 39 4.76 -17.47 31.95
CA ASN A 39 5.18 -18.03 30.66
C ASN A 39 4.33 -17.38 29.58
N ILE A 40 4.96 -16.63 28.69
CA ILE A 40 4.32 -16.04 27.51
C ILE A 40 4.39 -17.10 26.42
N GLU A 41 3.33 -17.90 26.29
CA GLU A 41 3.00 -18.48 24.98
C GLU A 41 2.49 -17.33 24.13
N GLU A 42 3.28 -16.95 23.13
CA GLU A 42 2.94 -15.97 22.11
C GLU A 42 1.88 -16.58 21.19
N THR A 43 0.65 -16.71 21.71
CA THR A 43 -0.51 -16.92 20.85
C THR A 43 -0.78 -15.57 20.20
N GLU A 44 -0.42 -15.43 18.93
CA GLU A 44 -0.83 -14.29 18.12
C GLU A 44 -2.36 -14.27 18.05
N THR A 45 -2.98 -13.56 19.00
CA THR A 45 -4.40 -13.23 18.95
C THR A 45 -4.56 -12.27 17.79
N VAL A 46 -4.87 -12.81 16.61
CA VAL A 46 -5.19 -12.02 15.42
C VAL A 46 -6.41 -11.16 15.79
N LEU A 47 -6.17 -9.89 16.08
CA LEU A 47 -7.20 -8.92 16.43
C LEU A 47 -8.02 -8.63 15.16
N SER A 48 -8.93 -9.54 14.82
CA SER A 48 -9.83 -9.38 13.68
C SER A 48 -11.04 -8.56 14.09
N SER A 49 -11.12 -7.33 13.60
CA SER A 49 -12.34 -6.52 13.70
C SER A 49 -13.34 -7.01 12.65
N PRO A 50 -14.65 -7.10 12.93
CA PRO A 50 -15.66 -7.49 11.94
C PRO A 50 -15.72 -6.59 10.69
N ALA A 51 -15.07 -5.41 10.72
CA ALA A 51 -14.96 -4.48 9.61
C ALA A 51 -13.71 -4.70 8.74
N ALA A 52 -12.76 -5.54 9.19
CA ALA A 52 -11.58 -5.87 8.41
C ALA A 52 -11.99 -6.89 7.33
N VAL A 53 -11.83 -6.49 6.07
CA VAL A 53 -11.89 -7.44 4.97
C VAL A 53 -10.71 -8.40 5.15
N ASP A 54 -10.98 -9.70 5.17
CA ASP A 54 -10.00 -10.78 5.33
C ASP A 54 -9.17 -10.95 4.04
N TRP A 55 -8.35 -9.95 3.74
CA TRP A 55 -7.37 -10.01 2.65
C TRP A 55 -6.07 -10.61 3.18
N SER A 56 -5.40 -11.41 2.36
CA SER A 56 -4.05 -11.87 2.67
C SER A 56 -3.10 -10.66 2.77
N GLU A 57 -1.99 -10.83 3.50
CA GLU A 57 -0.96 -9.78 3.59
C GLU A 57 -0.45 -9.39 2.21
N ASP A 58 -0.18 -10.38 1.35
CA ASP A 58 0.27 -10.18 -0.03
C ASP A 58 -0.78 -9.42 -0.87
N GLN A 59 -2.07 -9.72 -0.68
CA GLN A 59 -3.16 -9.02 -1.35
C GLN A 59 -3.25 -7.56 -0.92
N THR A 60 -3.08 -7.31 0.38
CA THR A 60 -3.09 -5.95 0.94
C THR A 60 -1.92 -5.13 0.38
N ILE A 61 -0.71 -5.71 0.36
CA ILE A 61 0.50 -5.06 -0.17
C ILE A 61 0.34 -4.81 -1.68
N ALA A 62 -0.13 -5.79 -2.44
CA ALA A 62 -0.38 -5.65 -3.87
C ALA A 62 -1.39 -4.54 -4.18
N PHE A 63 -2.47 -4.45 -3.39
CA PHE A 63 -3.48 -3.39 -3.53
C PHE A 63 -2.90 -2.00 -3.27
N VAL A 64 -2.08 -1.85 -2.23
CA VAL A 64 -1.39 -0.58 -1.92
C VAL A 64 -0.43 -0.20 -3.05
N LEU A 65 0.33 -1.15 -3.59
CA LEU A 65 1.23 -0.91 -4.72
C LEU A 65 0.49 -0.55 -6.02
N TRP A 66 -0.73 -1.03 -6.19
CA TRP A 66 -1.59 -0.76 -7.35
C TRP A 66 -2.22 0.64 -7.30
N ILE A 67 -2.70 1.09 -6.13
CA ILE A 67 -3.44 2.35 -6.02
C ILE A 67 -2.53 3.59 -6.05
N ILE A 68 -1.28 3.45 -5.61
CA ILE A 68 -0.29 4.52 -5.69
C ILE A 68 0.09 4.68 -7.16
N PRO A 69 -0.19 5.83 -7.81
CA PRO A 69 -0.08 5.95 -9.27
C PRO A 69 1.35 5.75 -9.78
N ILE A 70 2.37 6.14 -9.01
CA ILE A 70 3.77 5.98 -9.40
C ILE A 70 4.14 4.50 -9.49
N THR A 71 3.82 3.71 -8.46
CA THR A 71 4.12 2.27 -8.42
C THR A 71 3.18 1.49 -9.31
N GLY A 72 1.89 1.85 -9.39
CA GLY A 72 0.91 1.23 -10.28
C GLY A 72 1.30 1.32 -11.75
N PHE A 73 1.65 2.52 -12.25
CA PHE A 73 2.13 2.70 -13.63
C PHE A 73 3.47 2.01 -13.91
N LEU A 74 4.33 1.89 -12.90
CA LEU A 74 5.59 1.14 -12.99
C LEU A 74 5.42 -0.39 -12.82
N ALA A 75 4.18 -0.89 -12.83
CA ALA A 75 3.83 -2.29 -12.63
C ALA A 75 4.29 -2.86 -11.28
N GLY A 76 4.41 -2.04 -10.24
CA GLY A 76 4.92 -2.40 -8.91
C GLY A 76 4.15 -3.55 -8.26
N HIS A 77 2.83 -3.58 -8.41
CA HIS A 77 1.98 -4.70 -7.98
C HIS A 77 2.33 -6.01 -8.70
N ARG A 78 2.69 -5.93 -9.99
CA ARG A 78 3.09 -7.11 -10.79
C ARG A 78 4.50 -7.60 -10.44
N TRP A 79 5.42 -6.67 -10.14
CA TRP A 79 6.78 -6.99 -9.70
C TRP A 79 6.79 -7.67 -8.34
N PHE A 80 5.97 -7.19 -7.41
CA PHE A 80 5.82 -7.77 -6.09
C PHE A 80 5.29 -9.22 -6.16
N LEU A 81 4.27 -9.45 -6.99
CA LEU A 81 3.65 -10.77 -7.17
C LEU A 81 4.43 -11.72 -8.12
N GLY A 82 5.66 -11.34 -8.52
CA GLY A 82 6.53 -12.23 -9.30
C GLY A 82 6.12 -12.46 -10.76
N SER A 83 5.31 -11.56 -11.35
CA SER A 83 4.92 -11.65 -12.77
C SER A 83 6.15 -11.62 -13.70
N PRO A 84 6.17 -12.38 -14.82
CA PRO A 84 7.31 -12.42 -15.73
C PRO A 84 7.72 -11.03 -16.24
N TRP A 85 9.03 -10.79 -16.28
CA TRP A 85 9.61 -9.46 -16.56
C TRP A 85 9.15 -8.83 -17.89
N TYR A 86 8.93 -9.66 -18.92
CA TYR A 86 8.52 -9.21 -20.25
C TYR A 86 7.10 -8.64 -20.25
N TRP A 87 6.18 -9.20 -19.46
CA TRP A 87 4.83 -8.66 -19.28
C TRP A 87 4.83 -7.34 -18.53
N ASN A 88 5.69 -7.21 -17.52
CA ASN A 88 5.80 -5.97 -16.75
C ASN A 88 6.36 -4.84 -17.61
N LEU A 89 7.37 -5.14 -18.45
CA LEU A 89 7.91 -4.17 -19.40
C LEU A 89 6.86 -3.74 -20.44
N ALA A 90 6.09 -4.70 -20.97
CA ALA A 90 5.02 -4.39 -21.92
C ALA A 90 3.91 -3.54 -21.27
N PHE A 91 3.55 -3.81 -20.02
CA PHE A 91 2.60 -2.99 -19.25
C PHE A 91 3.10 -1.55 -19.12
N ILE A 92 4.36 -1.34 -18.72
CA ILE A 92 4.94 0.01 -18.55
C ILE A 92 4.98 0.76 -19.89
N LEU A 93 5.45 0.11 -20.96
CA LEU A 93 5.57 0.72 -22.29
C LEU A 93 4.22 1.10 -22.90
N THR A 94 3.15 0.39 -22.52
CA THR A 94 1.77 0.66 -22.97
C THR A 94 0.97 1.54 -22.01
N GLY A 95 1.62 2.05 -20.94
CA GLY A 95 0.95 2.88 -19.92
C GLY A 95 -0.11 2.12 -19.12
N GLY A 96 0.13 0.83 -18.85
CA GLY A 96 -0.77 -0.08 -18.16
C GLY A 96 -1.72 -0.89 -19.06
N PHE A 97 -1.39 -1.00 -20.36
CA PHE A 97 -2.27 -1.45 -21.45
C PHE A 97 -3.52 -0.59 -21.64
N PHE A 98 -3.32 0.70 -21.94
CA PHE A 98 -4.38 1.69 -22.20
C PHE A 98 -5.37 1.84 -21.04
N LEU A 99 -4.88 1.82 -19.80
CA LEU A 99 -5.66 1.88 -18.54
C LEU A 99 -6.60 0.70 -18.28
N VAL A 100 -7.02 -0.04 -19.31
CA VAL A 100 -7.87 -1.22 -19.16
C VAL A 100 -7.15 -2.32 -18.39
N GLY A 101 -5.88 -2.58 -18.72
CA GLY A 101 -5.07 -3.55 -17.98
C GLY A 101 -4.89 -3.15 -16.52
N TRP A 102 -4.75 -1.86 -16.24
CA TRP A 102 -4.67 -1.36 -14.87
C TRP A 102 -5.96 -1.62 -14.08
N ILE A 103 -7.14 -1.42 -14.68
CA ILE A 103 -8.43 -1.69 -14.03
C ILE A 103 -8.62 -3.20 -13.79
N ILE A 104 -8.29 -4.04 -14.78
CA ILE A 104 -8.40 -5.52 -14.66
C ILE A 104 -7.52 -6.02 -13.52
N ASP A 105 -6.27 -5.58 -13.46
CA ASP A 105 -5.35 -5.95 -12.38
C ASP A 105 -5.93 -5.57 -11.00
N GLY A 106 -6.58 -4.41 -10.88
CA GLY A 106 -7.20 -3.97 -9.64
C GLY A 106 -8.37 -4.85 -9.20
N ILE A 107 -9.23 -5.24 -10.15
CA ILE A 107 -10.35 -6.16 -9.89
C ILE A 107 -9.82 -7.53 -9.46
N ASP A 108 -8.80 -8.05 -10.15
CA ASP A 108 -8.22 -9.35 -9.82
C ASP A 108 -7.51 -9.34 -8.46
N ILE A 109 -6.88 -8.23 -8.07
CA ILE A 109 -6.30 -8.07 -6.72
C ILE A 109 -7.41 -7.99 -5.66
N ILE A 110 -8.47 -7.20 -5.86
CA ILE A 110 -9.58 -7.09 -4.91
C ILE A 110 -10.31 -8.43 -4.73
N THR A 111 -10.44 -9.20 -5.81
CA THR A 111 -11.12 -10.50 -5.80
C THR A 111 -10.21 -11.67 -5.40
N GLY A 112 -8.92 -11.43 -5.13
CA GLY A 112 -7.95 -12.49 -4.77
C GLY A 112 -7.70 -13.48 -5.91
N ARG A 113 -7.95 -13.09 -7.16
CA ARG A 113 -7.77 -13.94 -8.36
C ARG A 113 -6.46 -13.67 -9.09
N TYR A 114 -5.74 -12.64 -8.67
CA TYR A 114 -4.51 -12.23 -9.35
C TYR A 114 -3.43 -13.33 -9.22
N PRO A 115 -2.73 -13.70 -10.30
CA PRO A 115 -1.68 -14.71 -10.24
C PRO A 115 -0.54 -14.29 -9.29
N GLY A 116 -0.29 -15.10 -8.25
CA GLY A 116 0.73 -14.84 -7.24
C GLY A 116 0.20 -14.33 -5.89
N LEU A 117 -1.12 -14.18 -5.76
CA LEU A 117 -1.82 -14.03 -4.47
C LEU A 117 -2.21 -15.39 -3.86
#